data_AF-A0AAD7W7Y6-F1
#
_entry.id   AF-A0AAD7W7Y6-F1
#
_cell.length_a   1.000
_cell.length_b   1.000
_cell.length_c   1.000
_cell.angle_alpha   90.00
_cell.angle_beta   90.00
_cell.angle_gamma   90.00
#
_symmetry.space_group_name_H-M   'P 1'
#
loop_
_entity.id
_entity.type
_entity.pdbx_description
1 polymer ?
#
loop_
_entity_poly.entity_id
_entity_poly.type
_entity_poly.pdbx_seq_one_letter_code
_entity_poly.pdbx_strand_id
1 'polypeptide(L)'
;MNIFRLLGDVSHLVAIIILFLKIWRSKSCAGISGKSQVLFALVFTTRYLDLFTSFISVYNTVMKVVFLGLAYATVYLIYLRFRSSYDSESDSFRVEFLLVPVAGLSFLENYAFAPLEVKNHGHPPC
;
A
#
# COMPACT_ATOMS: atom_id res chain seq x y z
N MET A 1 -20.66 -6.14 -3.80
CA MET A 1 -19.33 -5.98 -4.42
C MET A 1 -19.51 -6.05 -5.93
N ASN A 2 -19.01 -5.09 -6.71
CA ASN A 2 -19.13 -5.13 -8.17
C ASN A 2 -18.03 -6.01 -8.78
N ILE A 3 -18.31 -6.69 -9.90
CA ILE A 3 -17.36 -7.61 -10.58
C ILE A 3 -16.05 -6.90 -10.94
N PHE A 4 -16.14 -5.65 -11.42
CA PHE A 4 -14.96 -4.84 -11.76
C PHE A 4 -14.07 -4.56 -10.55
N ARG A 5 -14.66 -4.37 -9.37
CA ARG A 5 -13.89 -4.12 -8.14
C ARG A 5 -13.14 -5.37 -7.71
N LEU A 6 -13.80 -6.53 -7.77
CA LEU A 6 -13.18 -7.82 -7.47
C LEU A 6 -12.01 -8.13 -8.42
N LEU A 7 -12.20 -7.91 -9.72
CA LEU A 7 -11.14 -8.12 -10.72
C LEU A 7 -9.95 -7.17 -10.51
N GLY A 8 -10.22 -5.91 -10.14
CA GLY A 8 -9.18 -4.96 -9.76
C GLY A 8 -8.36 -5.41 -8.55
N ASP A 9 -9.03 -5.88 -7.50
CA ASP A 9 -8.36 -6.38 -6.30
C ASP A 9 -7.51 -7.63 -6.60
N VAL A 10 -8.03 -8.56 -7.40
CA VAL A 10 -7.28 -9.77 -7.80
C VAL A 10 -6.08 -9.40 -8.67
N SER A 11 -6.26 -8.51 -9.66
CA SER A 11 -5.17 -8.05 -10.53
C SER A 11 -4.06 -7.37 -9.72
N HIS A 12 -4.42 -6.54 -8.74
CA HIS A 12 -3.47 -5.88 -7.86
C HIS A 12 -2.72 -6.89 -6.99
N LEU A 13 -3.41 -7.86 -6.42
CA LEU A 13 -2.79 -8.92 -5.63
C LEU A 13 -1.78 -9.73 -6.46
N VAL A 14 -2.15 -10.07 -7.70
CA VAL A 14 -1.26 -10.79 -8.63
C VAL A 14 0.00 -9.98 -8.92
N ALA A 15 -0.12 -8.67 -9.15
CA ALA A 15 1.05 -7.80 -9.40
C ALA A 15 2.04 -7.81 -8.23
N ILE A 16 1.54 -7.72 -6.99
CA ILE A 16 2.36 -7.74 -5.78
C ILE A 16 3.05 -9.11 -5.62
N ILE A 17 2.31 -10.20 -5.85
CA ILE A 17 2.86 -11.56 -5.78
C ILE A 17 3.96 -11.75 -6.84
N ILE A 18 3.75 -11.27 -8.07
CA ILE A 18 4.76 -11.36 -9.13
C ILE A 18 6.04 -10.63 -8.73
N LEU A 19 5.94 -9.41 -8.19
CA LEU A 19 7.09 -8.64 -7.73
C LEU A 19 7.83 -9.36 -6.59
N PHE A 20 7.08 -9.84 -5.59
CA PHE A 20 7.62 -10.59 -4.47
C PHE A 20 8.37 -11.85 -4.96
N LEU A 21 7.73 -12.65 -5.83
CA LEU A 21 8.33 -13.86 -6.38
C LEU A 21 9.55 -13.56 -7.26
N LYS A 22 9.55 -12.47 -8.03
CA LYS A 22 10.69 -12.02 -8.82
C LYS A 22 11.90 -11.79 -7.92
N ILE A 23 11.74 -11.02 -6.85
CA ILE A 23 12.82 -10.74 -5.87
C ILE A 23 13.24 -12.03 -5.17
N TRP A 24 12.27 -12.86 -4.75
CA TRP A 24 12.55 -14.09 -4.02
C TRP A 24 13.31 -15.13 -4.84
N ARG A 25 12.96 -15.30 -6.13
CA ARG A 25 13.60 -16.26 -7.03
C ARG A 25 14.94 -15.76 -7.56
N SER A 26 15.03 -14.49 -7.95
CA SER A 26 16.29 -13.91 -8.45
C SER A 26 17.30 -13.66 -7.34
N LYS A 27 16.87 -13.64 -6.06
CA LYS A 27 17.69 -13.30 -4.89
C LYS A 27 18.40 -11.95 -5.04
N SER A 28 17.82 -11.06 -5.85
CA SER A 28 18.37 -9.75 -6.18
C SER A 28 17.25 -8.72 -6.28
N CYS A 29 17.56 -7.51 -5.83
CA CYS A 29 16.67 -6.34 -5.90
C CYS A 29 17.18 -5.29 -6.90
N ALA A 30 18.13 -5.66 -7.78
CA ALA A 30 18.70 -4.73 -8.75
C ALA A 30 17.61 -4.18 -9.70
N GLY A 31 17.59 -2.86 -9.88
CA GLY A 31 16.62 -2.17 -10.74
C GLY A 31 15.21 -2.01 -10.14
N ILE A 32 15.01 -2.30 -8.84
CA ILE A 32 13.76 -2.03 -8.13
C ILE A 32 13.97 -0.84 -7.19
N SER A 33 13.14 0.21 -7.31
CA SER A 33 13.13 1.32 -6.37
C SER A 33 12.58 0.87 -5.02
N GLY A 34 13.42 0.92 -3.99
CA GLY A 34 13.04 0.64 -2.61
C GLY A 34 12.13 1.72 -2.05
N LYS A 35 12.38 2.99 -2.42
CA LYS A 35 11.55 4.14 -2.02
C LYS A 35 10.11 3.98 -2.49
N SER A 36 9.88 3.54 -3.72
CA SER A 36 8.53 3.24 -4.21
C SER A 36 7.85 2.12 -3.43
N GLN A 37 8.57 1.07 -3.03
CA GLN A 37 7.98 -0.01 -2.22
C GLN A 37 7.60 0.48 -0.81
N VAL A 38 8.41 1.34 -0.21
CA VAL A 38 8.08 2.00 1.07
C VAL A 38 6.85 2.90 0.92
N LEU A 39 6.76 3.66 -0.17
CA LEU A 39 5.58 4.49 -0.47
C LEU A 39 4.32 3.62 -0.66
N PHE A 40 4.40 2.49 -1.36
CA PHE A 40 3.28 1.55 -1.48
C PHE A 40 2.85 0.99 -0.12
N ALA A 41 3.80 0.59 0.73
CA ALA A 41 3.50 0.14 2.08
C ALA A 41 2.80 1.25 2.89
N LEU A 42 3.28 2.50 2.81
CA LEU A 42 2.66 3.65 3.48
C LEU A 42 1.23 3.90 3.00
N VAL A 43 0.98 3.83 1.68
CA VAL A 43 -0.36 3.97 1.11
C VAL A 43 -1.30 2.88 1.61
N PHE A 44 -0.86 1.62 1.65
CA PHE A 44 -1.69 0.53 2.17
C PHE A 44 -1.94 0.67 3.67
N THR A 45 -0.94 1.08 4.44
CA THR A 45 -1.10 1.32 5.89
C THR A 45 -2.12 2.40 6.14
N THR A 46 -1.96 3.58 5.55
CA THR A 46 -2.90 4.72 5.71
C THR A 46 -4.31 4.38 5.23
N ARG A 47 -4.45 3.64 4.12
CA ARG A 47 -5.76 3.22 3.59
C ARG A 47 -6.45 2.15 4.44
N TYR A 48 -5.68 1.25 5.04
CA TYR A 48 -6.22 0.10 5.77
C TYR A 48 -6.16 0.29 7.30
N LEU A 49 -5.89 1.50 7.82
CA LEU A 49 -6.05 1.83 9.24
C LEU A 49 -7.47 1.52 9.76
N ASP A 50 -8.47 1.58 8.87
CA ASP A 50 -9.85 1.20 9.14
C ASP A 50 -10.03 -0.29 9.50
N LEU A 51 -9.00 -1.14 9.30
CA LEU A 51 -9.02 -2.54 9.72
C LEU A 51 -9.26 -2.72 11.23
N PHE A 52 -8.81 -1.76 12.05
CA PHE A 52 -8.94 -1.82 13.50
C PHE A 52 -10.26 -1.23 14.03
N THR A 53 -10.97 -0.47 13.21
CA THR A 53 -12.17 0.28 13.60
C THR A 53 -13.45 -0.27 12.98
N SER A 54 -13.38 -0.83 11.77
CA SER A 54 -14.56 -1.30 11.04
C SER A 54 -14.38 -2.73 10.53
N PHE A 55 -15.16 -3.65 11.10
CA PHE A 55 -15.25 -5.02 10.59
C PHE A 55 -16.45 -5.17 9.65
N ILE A 56 -16.18 -5.24 8.35
CA ILE A 56 -17.22 -5.41 7.32
C ILE A 56 -17.45 -6.89 7.02
N SER A 57 -16.38 -7.64 6.75
CA SER A 57 -16.44 -9.05 6.36
C SER A 57 -15.07 -9.71 6.48
N VAL A 58 -15.04 -11.02 6.77
CA VAL A 58 -13.82 -11.84 6.84
C VAL A 58 -12.98 -11.72 5.56
N TYR A 59 -13.61 -11.79 4.38
CA TYR A 59 -12.89 -11.69 3.10
C TYR A 59 -12.15 -10.34 2.96
N ASN A 60 -12.80 -9.24 3.35
CA ASN A 60 -12.21 -7.90 3.26
C ASN A 60 -11.02 -7.77 4.21
N THR A 61 -11.18 -8.22 5.45
CA THR A 61 -10.14 -8.21 6.48
C THR A 61 -8.94 -9.06 6.05
N VAL A 62 -9.17 -10.29 5.58
CA VAL A 62 -8.10 -11.20 5.12
C VAL A 62 -7.36 -10.60 3.93
N MET A 63 -8.07 -10.09 2.91
CA MET A 63 -7.42 -9.47 1.75
C MET A 63 -6.57 -8.27 2.18
N LYS A 64 -7.09 -7.35 3.01
CA LYS A 64 -6.34 -6.20 3.54
C LYS A 64 -5.07 -6.63 4.26
N VAL A 65 -5.14 -7.66 5.11
CA VAL A 65 -3.97 -8.20 5.83
C VAL A 65 -2.95 -8.81 4.87
N VAL A 66 -3.39 -9.56 3.85
CA VAL A 66 -2.49 -10.13 2.83
C VAL A 66 -1.79 -9.04 2.03
N PHE A 67 -2.51 -8.00 1.59
CA PHE A 67 -1.92 -6.86 0.89
C PHE A 67 -0.85 -6.17 1.74
N LEU A 68 -1.18 -5.88 3.00
CA LEU A 68 -0.26 -5.24 3.94
C LEU A 68 0.98 -6.12 4.19
N GLY A 69 0.76 -7.40 4.47
CA GLY A 69 1.81 -8.38 4.72
C GLY A 69 2.78 -8.51 3.54
N LEU A 70 2.27 -8.64 2.31
CA LEU A 70 3.12 -8.75 1.11
C LEU A 70 3.88 -7.45 0.81
N ALA A 71 3.27 -6.28 1.03
CA ALA A 71 3.94 -5.00 0.87
C ALA A 71 5.12 -4.87 1.84
N TYR A 72 4.90 -5.11 3.14
CA TYR A 72 5.97 -5.07 4.13
C TYR A 72 7.01 -6.18 3.92
N ALA A 73 6.60 -7.38 3.49
CA ALA A 73 7.53 -8.45 3.14
C ALA A 73 8.44 -8.05 1.97
N THR A 74 7.91 -7.38 0.95
CA THR A 74 8.70 -6.88 -0.18
C THR A 74 9.72 -5.83 0.27
N VAL A 75 9.30 -4.88 1.10
CA VAL A 75 10.21 -3.88 1.72
C VAL A 75 11.29 -4.56 2.56
N TYR A 76 10.91 -5.56 3.36
CA TYR A 76 11.85 -6.36 4.16
C TYR A 76 12.88 -7.07 3.29
N LEU A 77 12.46 -7.65 2.15
CA LEU A 77 13.38 -8.30 1.23
C LEU A 77 14.40 -7.32 0.65
N ILE A 78 13.97 -6.09 0.31
CA ILE A 78 14.85 -5.08 -0.28
C ILE A 78 15.85 -4.52 0.74
N TYR A 79 15.37 -4.08 1.91
CA TYR A 79 16.21 -3.33 2.86
C TYR A 79 16.98 -4.21 3.85
N LEU A 80 16.53 -5.44 4.11
CA LEU A 80 17.18 -6.34 5.07
C LEU A 80 17.80 -7.55 4.39
N ARG A 81 17.03 -8.32 3.62
CA ARG A 81 17.52 -9.61 3.09
C ARG A 81 18.51 -9.45 1.92
N PHE A 82 18.20 -8.58 0.97
CA PHE A 82 18.96 -8.38 -0.28
C PHE A 82 19.51 -6.96 -0.38
N ARG A 83 19.82 -6.33 0.76
CA ARG A 83 20.39 -4.98 0.83
C ARG A 83 21.66 -4.83 0.00
N SER A 84 22.49 -5.88 -0.07
CA SER A 84 23.72 -5.86 -0.86
C SER A 84 23.51 -5.70 -2.36
N SER A 85 22.32 -6.03 -2.88
CA SER A 85 21.96 -5.87 -4.29
C SER A 85 21.05 -4.67 -4.54
N TYR A 86 20.72 -3.91 -3.48
CA TYR A 86 19.96 -2.68 -3.58
C TYR A 86 20.90 -1.54 -3.92
N ASP A 87 20.70 -0.95 -5.09
CA ASP A 87 21.45 0.21 -5.53
C ASP A 87 20.73 1.49 -5.05
N SER A 88 21.20 2.04 -3.94
CA SER A 88 20.66 3.27 -3.37
C SER A 88 21.06 4.53 -4.13
N GLU A 89 22.14 4.48 -4.94
CA GLU A 89 22.59 5.64 -5.71
C GLU A 89 21.69 5.90 -6.91
N SER A 90 21.21 4.84 -7.58
CA SER A 90 20.21 4.98 -8.65
C SER A 90 18.83 5.39 -8.15
N ASP A 91 18.47 5.09 -6.89
CA ASP A 91 17.19 5.47 -6.26
C ASP A 91 17.25 6.90 -5.66
N SER A 92 17.68 7.89 -6.45
CA SER A 92 17.93 9.28 -6.00
C SER A 92 16.66 10.16 -5.85
N PHE A 93 15.46 9.60 -6.01
CA PHE A 93 14.21 10.36 -5.91
C PHE A 93 14.00 10.92 -4.48
N ARG A 94 13.67 12.21 -4.38
CA ARG A 94 13.38 12.89 -3.11
C ARG A 94 11.90 12.74 -2.78
N VAL A 95 11.60 11.79 -1.91
CA VAL A 95 10.22 11.45 -1.49
C VAL A 95 9.51 12.61 -0.80
N GLU A 96 10.26 13.57 -0.26
CA GLU A 96 9.74 14.78 0.38
C GLU A 96 8.91 15.62 -0.60
N PHE A 97 9.37 15.76 -1.85
CA PHE A 97 8.64 16.51 -2.88
C PHE A 97 7.32 15.84 -3.28
N LEU A 98 7.14 14.55 -2.96
CA LEU A 98 5.88 13.86 -3.17
C LEU A 98 5.00 13.94 -1.91
N LEU A 99 5.56 13.67 -0.73
CA LEU A 99 4.80 13.61 0.52
C LEU A 99 4.27 14.98 0.95
N VAL A 100 5.05 16.05 0.78
CA VAL A 100 4.62 17.41 1.20
C VAL A 100 3.37 17.88 0.44
N PRO A 101 3.33 17.89 -0.90
CA PRO A 101 2.13 18.31 -1.62
C PRO A 101 0.96 17.34 -1.45
N VAL A 102 1.21 16.03 -1.35
CA VAL A 102 0.14 15.04 -1.11
C VAL A 102 -0.47 15.23 0.28
N ALA A 103 0.34 15.49 1.31
CA ALA A 103 -0.17 15.80 2.64
C ALA A 103 -0.95 17.12 2.64
N GLY A 104 -0.40 18.18 2.03
CA GLY A 104 -1.07 19.48 1.92
C GLY A 104 -2.43 19.39 1.22
N LEU A 105 -2.49 18.72 0.06
CA LEU A 105 -3.72 18.47 -0.67
C LEU A 105 -4.68 17.58 0.10
N SER A 106 -4.15 16.56 0.79
CA SER A 106 -4.97 15.74 1.66
C SER A 106 -5.63 16.60 2.71
N PHE A 107 -4.98 17.58 3.35
CA PHE A 107 -5.67 18.46 4.32
C PHE A 107 -6.62 19.48 3.67
N LEU A 108 -6.32 19.97 2.46
CA LEU A 108 -7.12 20.99 1.79
C LEU A 108 -8.44 20.44 1.21
N GLU A 109 -8.40 19.24 0.63
CA GLU A 109 -9.51 18.61 -0.08
C GLU A 109 -9.88 17.27 0.57
N ASN A 110 -10.61 17.32 1.69
CA ASN A 110 -11.22 16.15 2.35
C ASN A 110 -12.75 16.21 2.26
N TYR A 111 -13.39 15.05 2.33
CA TYR A 111 -14.84 14.97 2.47
C TYR A 111 -15.27 15.29 3.92
N ALA A 112 -14.47 14.97 4.93
CA ALA A 112 -14.66 15.39 6.32
C ALA A 112 -13.32 15.57 7.06
N PHE A 113 -13.23 16.57 7.94
CA PHE A 113 -12.07 16.78 8.81
C PHE A 113 -12.06 15.79 10.00
N ALA A 114 -11.87 14.51 9.70
CA ALA A 114 -11.72 13.44 10.68
C ALA A 114 -10.39 12.67 10.43
N PRO A 115 -9.64 12.28 11.48
CA PRO A 115 -8.36 11.56 11.33
C PRO A 115 -8.49 10.22 10.61
N LEU A 116 -9.65 9.58 10.71
CA LEU A 116 -10.02 8.39 9.96
C LEU A 116 -11.39 8.66 9.34
N GLU A 117 -11.39 9.09 8.08
CA GLU A 117 -12.65 9.30 7.36
C GLU A 117 -13.22 7.94 6.93
N VAL A 118 -13.91 7.29 7.86
CA VAL A 118 -14.77 6.15 7.55
C VAL A 118 -16.04 6.73 6.96
N LYS A 119 -16.30 6.41 5.69
CA LYS A 119 -17.58 6.66 5.05
C LYS A 119 -18.63 5.82 5.78
N ASN A 120 -19.15 6.34 6.89
CA ASN A 120 -20.35 5.77 7.51
C ASN A 120 -21.42 5.84 6.43
N HIS A 121 -21.75 4.70 5.84
CA HIS A 121 -22.99 4.51 5.09
C HIS A 121 -24.17 4.52 6.07
N GLY A 122 -24.28 5.61 6.85
CA GLY A 122 -25.48 6.00 7.55
C GLY A 122 -26.27 6.84 6.57
N HIS A 123 -27.19 6.19 5.87
CA HIS A 123 -28.32 6.87 5.25
C HIS A 123 -28.92 7.83 6.29
N PRO A 124 -29.10 9.14 6.04
CA PRO A 124 -30.00 9.90 6.86
C PRO A 124 -31.40 9.29 6.69
N PRO A 125 -32.16 9.01 7.76
CA PRO A 125 -33.57 8.75 7.64
C PRO A 125 -34.23 10.07 7.21
N CYS A 126 -34.67 10.13 5.97
CA CYS A 126 -35.79 10.99 5.58
C CYS A 126 -37.04 10.11 5.59
#